data_AF-A0A183CCR9-F1
#
_entry.id   AF-A0A183CCR9-F1
#
_cell.length_a   1.000
_cell.length_b   1.000
_cell.length_c   1.000
_cell.angle_alpha   90.00
_cell.angle_beta   90.00
_cell.angle_gamma   90.00
#
_symmetry.space_group_name_H-M   'P 1'
#
loop_
_entity.id
_entity.type
_entity.pdbx_description
1 polymer ?
#
loop_
_entity_poly.entity_id
_entity_poly.type
_entity_poly.pdbx_seq_one_letter_code
_entity_poly.pdbx_strand_id
1 'polypeptide(L)'
;MRGIAQTISAEIKENGGYVSVEDLEQFESVVHETPLESEMLSDELVMCGPPAPSSFAITQAIIGVMAHFYRDEKVNLDDPLIYHRLVEVQKFAYAQRTKLGDSAFVKNARLISRNMTKHAFAKWIASLIPEKAQPLQYYTKDLTGHVPDHGTSHVVSIDHEGNAISATSTINQLLGSKRVSPTLGIIWNDQMDDFSTPNISNLFGFAPSPTNFIVPKKRPMSSMSPMIVYNKNNGKVKMAVGGSGGSRQIII
;
A
#
# COMPACT_ATOMS: atom_id res chain seq x y z
N MET A 1 13.48 34.28 -16.24
CA MET A 1 13.77 32.94 -15.69
C MET A 1 12.44 32.22 -15.52
N ARG A 2 12.26 31.01 -16.06
CA ARG A 2 11.03 30.23 -15.81
C ARG A 2 11.05 29.79 -14.34
N GLY A 3 9.90 29.83 -13.65
CA GLY A 3 9.75 29.27 -12.31
C GLY A 3 9.78 27.74 -12.34
N ILE A 4 9.91 27.09 -11.17
CA ILE A 4 10.05 25.62 -11.07
C ILE A 4 8.91 24.90 -11.78
N ALA A 5 7.65 25.31 -11.58
CA ALA A 5 6.49 24.69 -12.21
C ALA A 5 6.49 24.83 -13.75
N GLN A 6 6.84 26.00 -14.26
CA GLN A 6 6.94 26.23 -15.72
C GLN A 6 8.09 25.41 -16.32
N THR A 7 9.19 25.23 -15.60
CA THR A 7 10.31 24.37 -16.01
C THR A 7 9.90 22.90 -16.04
N ILE A 8 9.23 22.39 -14.99
CA ILE A 8 8.72 21.02 -14.94
C ILE A 8 7.79 20.74 -16.13
N SER A 9 6.77 21.60 -16.34
CA SER A 9 5.80 21.38 -17.42
C SER A 9 6.46 21.43 -18.80
N ALA A 10 7.38 22.37 -19.03
CA ALA A 10 8.09 22.46 -20.31
C ALA A 10 8.94 21.21 -20.58
N GLU A 11 9.78 20.80 -19.63
CA GLU A 11 10.68 19.66 -19.82
C GLU A 11 9.90 18.35 -20.00
N ILE A 12 8.81 18.14 -19.26
CA ILE A 12 7.95 16.96 -19.44
C ILE A 12 7.28 16.97 -20.82
N LYS A 13 6.74 18.11 -21.27
CA LYS A 13 6.08 18.24 -22.58
C LYS A 13 7.05 18.08 -23.75
N GLU A 14 8.25 18.64 -23.65
CA GLU A 14 9.33 18.47 -24.64
C GLU A 14 9.73 17.00 -24.82
N ASN A 15 9.50 16.17 -23.80
CA ASN A 15 9.72 14.72 -23.83
C ASN A 15 8.44 13.90 -24.09
N GLY A 16 7.34 14.53 -24.52
CA GLY A 16 6.09 13.86 -24.90
C GLY A 16 5.16 13.50 -23.73
N GLY A 17 5.43 14.02 -22.53
CA GLY A 17 4.54 13.87 -21.37
C GLY A 17 3.42 14.91 -21.32
N TYR A 18 2.47 14.71 -20.40
CA TYR A 18 1.20 15.44 -20.37
C TYR A 18 1.03 16.40 -19.19
N VAL A 19 2.07 16.62 -18.38
CA VAL A 19 1.98 17.48 -17.18
C VAL A 19 1.95 18.96 -17.57
N SER A 20 0.85 19.63 -17.23
CA SER A 20 0.65 21.06 -17.44
C SER A 20 1.05 21.89 -16.20
N VAL A 21 1.13 23.22 -16.35
CA VAL A 21 1.37 24.10 -15.19
C VAL A 21 0.13 24.11 -14.29
N GLU A 22 -1.04 24.01 -14.92
CA GLU A 22 -2.34 23.93 -14.27
C GLU A 22 -2.47 22.65 -13.43
N ASP A 23 -1.91 21.52 -13.88
CA ASP A 23 -1.86 20.28 -13.07
C ASP A 23 -1.04 20.47 -11.78
N LEU A 24 0.07 21.24 -11.87
CA LEU A 24 0.94 21.51 -10.73
C LEU A 24 0.32 22.53 -9.77
N GLU A 25 -0.37 23.55 -10.30
CA GLU A 25 -1.07 24.57 -9.52
C GLU A 25 -2.28 23.99 -8.77
N GLN A 26 -3.02 23.07 -9.40
CA GLN A 26 -4.19 22.44 -8.81
C GLN A 26 -3.88 21.29 -7.83
N PHE A 27 -2.61 20.89 -7.71
CA PHE A 27 -2.24 19.78 -6.84
C PHE A 27 -2.21 20.20 -5.38
N GLU A 28 -2.95 19.49 -4.54
CA GLU A 28 -2.91 19.63 -3.09
C GLU A 28 -2.64 18.27 -2.43
N SER A 29 -1.83 18.27 -1.38
CA SER A 29 -1.64 17.09 -0.54
C SER A 29 -2.90 16.79 0.25
N VAL A 30 -3.39 15.56 0.13
CA VAL A 30 -4.57 15.11 0.88
C VAL A 30 -4.15 14.72 2.28
N VAL A 31 -4.57 15.50 3.28
CA VAL A 31 -4.42 15.18 4.70
C VAL A 31 -5.62 14.38 5.17
N HIS A 32 -5.35 13.24 5.81
CA HIS A 32 -6.37 12.39 6.42
C HIS A 32 -6.31 12.55 7.94
N GLU A 33 -7.19 13.40 8.50
CA GLU A 33 -7.30 13.63 9.94
C GLU A 33 -7.62 12.34 10.72
N THR A 34 -8.30 11.39 10.09
CA THR A 34 -8.57 10.08 10.66
C THR A 34 -7.85 9.01 9.83
N PRO A 35 -6.84 8.33 10.39
CA PRO A 35 -6.18 7.23 9.69
C PRO A 35 -7.10 6.01 9.61
N LEU A 36 -6.69 5.02 8.80
CA LEU A 36 -7.29 3.70 8.91
C LEU A 36 -6.71 3.01 10.15
N GLU A 37 -7.58 2.49 11.01
CA GLU A 37 -7.20 1.89 12.29
C GLU A 37 -7.64 0.44 12.44
N SER A 38 -6.82 -0.33 13.14
CA SER A 38 -7.04 -1.75 13.43
C SER A 38 -6.62 -2.09 14.86
N GLU A 39 -7.52 -2.74 15.59
CA GLU A 39 -7.33 -3.21 16.97
C GLU A 39 -7.02 -4.71 17.02
N MET A 40 -6.66 -5.31 15.87
CA MET A 40 -6.53 -6.77 15.78
C MET A 40 -5.26 -7.33 16.44
N LEU A 41 -4.25 -6.48 16.66
CA LEU A 41 -2.96 -6.89 17.21
C LEU A 41 -3.09 -7.35 18.67
N SER A 42 -3.74 -6.55 19.52
CA SER A 42 -4.04 -6.89 20.92
C SER A 42 -5.15 -5.95 21.43
N ASP A 43 -5.69 -6.25 22.61
CA ASP A 43 -6.81 -5.48 23.16
C ASP A 43 -6.43 -4.04 23.53
N GLU A 44 -5.13 -3.74 23.72
CA GLU A 44 -4.65 -2.41 24.10
C GLU A 44 -3.98 -1.62 22.98
N LEU A 45 -3.63 -2.27 21.86
CA LEU A 45 -2.83 -1.66 20.79
C LEU A 45 -3.66 -1.42 19.53
N VAL A 46 -3.48 -0.24 18.96
CA VAL A 46 -4.04 0.16 17.67
C VAL A 46 -2.91 0.28 16.66
N MET A 47 -3.05 -0.37 15.51
CA MET A 47 -2.25 -0.09 14.32
C MET A 47 -2.98 0.97 13.50
N CYS A 48 -2.30 2.05 13.11
CA CYS A 48 -2.84 3.07 12.24
C CYS A 48 -1.95 3.35 11.03
N GLY A 49 -2.56 3.75 9.93
CA GLY A 49 -1.87 4.06 8.67
C GLY A 49 -2.81 4.66 7.62
N PRO A 50 -2.29 5.01 6.43
CA PRO A 50 -3.07 5.70 5.40
C PRO A 50 -4.16 4.80 4.78
N PRO A 51 -5.30 5.38 4.36
CA PRO A 51 -6.32 4.64 3.62
C PRO A 51 -5.89 4.37 2.16
N ALA A 52 -6.70 3.61 1.41
CA ALA A 52 -6.51 3.44 -0.03
C ALA A 52 -6.40 4.81 -0.74
N PRO A 53 -5.40 5.02 -1.62
CA PRO A 53 -4.70 4.01 -2.42
C PRO A 53 -3.44 3.38 -1.79
N SER A 54 -3.15 3.57 -0.50
CA SER A 54 -2.15 2.76 0.20
C SER A 54 -2.61 1.31 0.40
N SER A 55 -1.65 0.39 0.45
CA SER A 55 -1.89 -1.02 0.79
C SER A 55 -1.83 -1.32 2.30
N PHE A 56 -1.80 -0.30 3.17
CA PHE A 56 -1.81 -0.49 4.63
C PHE A 56 -2.93 -1.43 5.10
N ALA A 57 -4.13 -1.32 4.51
CA ALA A 57 -5.25 -2.21 4.82
C ALA A 57 -4.93 -3.71 4.59
N ILE A 58 -4.08 -4.03 3.61
CA ILE A 58 -3.63 -5.38 3.30
C ILE A 58 -2.60 -5.83 4.36
N THR A 59 -1.57 -5.03 4.60
CA THR A 59 -0.50 -5.34 5.57
C THR A 59 -1.05 -5.54 6.98
N GLN A 60 -1.88 -4.61 7.47
CA GLN A 60 -2.48 -4.75 8.80
C GLN A 60 -3.41 -5.96 8.92
N ALA A 61 -4.05 -6.37 7.80
CA ALA A 61 -4.94 -7.54 7.81
C ALA A 61 -4.13 -8.84 7.94
N ILE A 62 -2.98 -8.92 7.27
CA ILE A 62 -2.05 -10.05 7.43
C ILE A 62 -1.63 -10.17 8.89
N ILE A 63 -1.20 -9.06 9.50
CA ILE A 63 -0.81 -9.02 10.92
C ILE A 63 -1.98 -9.42 11.82
N GLY A 64 -3.18 -8.88 11.58
CA GLY A 64 -4.36 -9.17 12.39
C GLY A 64 -4.83 -10.63 12.31
N VAL A 65 -4.73 -11.27 11.14
CA VAL A 65 -5.05 -12.70 10.99
C VAL A 65 -3.98 -13.56 11.67
N MET A 66 -2.70 -13.21 11.54
CA MET A 66 -1.62 -13.92 12.26
C MET A 66 -1.77 -13.76 13.77
N ALA A 67 -2.13 -12.58 14.26
CA ALA A 67 -2.45 -12.35 15.66
C ALA A 67 -3.63 -13.23 16.13
N HIS A 68 -4.64 -13.48 15.28
CA HIS A 68 -5.74 -14.39 15.62
C HIS A 68 -5.28 -15.83 15.90
N PHE A 69 -4.22 -16.31 15.24
CA PHE A 69 -3.67 -17.66 15.48
C PHE A 69 -2.76 -17.74 16.71
N TYR A 70 -2.05 -16.66 17.04
CA TYR A 70 -0.88 -16.73 17.93
C TYR A 70 -0.89 -15.74 19.09
N ARG A 71 -2.00 -15.01 19.32
CA ARG A 71 -2.11 -13.93 20.32
C ARG A 71 -1.53 -14.29 21.69
N ASP A 72 -1.83 -15.50 22.17
CA ASP A 72 -1.53 -15.94 23.53
C ASP A 72 -0.54 -17.11 23.58
N GLU A 73 0.06 -17.44 22.44
CA GLU A 73 0.95 -18.61 22.30
C GLU A 73 2.41 -18.18 22.16
N LYS A 74 3.32 -18.97 22.73
CA LYS A 74 4.74 -18.87 22.38
C LYS A 74 4.91 -19.39 20.95
N VAL A 75 5.21 -18.49 20.03
CA VAL A 75 5.45 -18.81 18.63
C VAL A 75 6.80 -19.52 18.50
N ASN A 76 6.79 -20.78 18.02
CA ASN A 76 8.01 -21.50 17.67
C ASN A 76 8.35 -21.24 16.19
N LEU A 77 9.32 -20.37 15.91
CA LEU A 77 9.69 -20.02 14.53
C LEU A 77 10.31 -21.17 13.72
N ASP A 78 10.59 -22.33 14.33
CA ASP A 78 11.00 -23.54 13.62
C ASP A 78 9.81 -24.39 13.15
N ASP A 79 8.58 -24.05 13.54
CA ASP A 79 7.36 -24.74 13.10
C ASP A 79 6.99 -24.29 11.67
N PRO A 80 7.04 -25.19 10.66
CA PRO A 80 6.66 -24.87 9.29
C PRO A 80 5.21 -24.39 9.15
N LEU A 81 4.33 -24.72 10.10
CA LEU A 81 2.93 -24.30 10.08
C LEU A 81 2.75 -22.78 10.15
N ILE A 82 3.65 -22.07 10.83
CA ILE A 82 3.61 -20.60 10.89
C ILE A 82 3.83 -19.99 9.52
N TYR A 83 4.84 -20.48 8.78
CA TYR A 83 5.13 -19.99 7.43
C TYR A 83 4.04 -20.40 6.45
N HIS A 84 3.49 -21.61 6.56
CA HIS A 84 2.34 -22.03 5.77
C HIS A 84 1.15 -21.07 5.98
N ARG A 85 0.74 -20.83 7.23
CA ARG A 85 -0.33 -19.89 7.56
C ARG A 85 -0.02 -18.49 7.06
N LEU A 86 1.21 -17.98 7.27
CA LEU A 86 1.61 -16.66 6.79
C LEU A 86 1.44 -16.53 5.27
N VAL A 87 1.95 -17.50 4.50
CA VAL A 87 1.83 -17.52 3.04
C VAL A 87 0.36 -17.58 2.60
N GLU A 88 -0.45 -18.43 3.22
CA GLU A 88 -1.88 -18.54 2.89
C GLU A 88 -2.66 -17.26 3.23
N VAL A 89 -2.39 -16.65 4.39
CA VAL A 89 -2.96 -15.35 4.79
C VAL A 89 -2.57 -14.26 3.80
N GLN A 90 -1.30 -14.20 3.39
CA GLN A 90 -0.82 -13.24 2.39
C GLN A 90 -1.58 -13.39 1.07
N LYS A 91 -1.80 -14.61 0.57
CA LYS A 91 -2.58 -14.84 -0.66
C LYS A 91 -4.02 -14.30 -0.53
N PHE A 92 -4.69 -14.60 0.58
CA PHE A 92 -6.06 -14.12 0.84
C PHE A 92 -6.16 -12.60 0.99
N ALA A 93 -5.22 -11.99 1.72
CA ALA A 93 -5.18 -10.55 1.92
C ALA A 93 -4.83 -9.84 0.60
N TYR A 94 -3.80 -10.30 -0.12
CA TYR A 94 -3.36 -9.71 -1.38
C TYR A 94 -4.41 -9.84 -2.48
N ALA A 95 -5.23 -10.90 -2.48
CA ALA A 95 -6.40 -11.03 -3.35
C ALA A 95 -7.41 -9.87 -3.19
N GLN A 96 -7.48 -9.21 -2.03
CA GLN A 96 -8.34 -8.02 -1.87
C GLN A 96 -7.72 -6.76 -2.50
N ARG A 97 -6.39 -6.73 -2.70
CA ARG A 97 -5.67 -5.56 -3.24
C ARG A 97 -6.23 -5.13 -4.59
N THR A 98 -6.63 -6.08 -5.44
CA THR A 98 -7.22 -5.84 -6.76
C THR A 98 -8.53 -5.04 -6.70
N LYS A 99 -9.24 -5.10 -5.57
CA LYS A 99 -10.50 -4.37 -5.34
C LYS A 99 -10.29 -2.98 -4.76
N LEU A 100 -9.06 -2.64 -4.39
CA LEU A 100 -8.66 -1.32 -3.91
C LEU A 100 -8.19 -0.44 -5.07
N GLY A 101 -8.30 0.87 -4.86
CA GLY A 101 -7.95 1.92 -5.81
C GLY A 101 -7.99 3.28 -5.12
N ASP A 102 -7.79 4.36 -5.87
CA ASP A 102 -8.01 5.71 -5.34
C ASP A 102 -9.44 5.85 -4.82
N SER A 103 -9.58 6.11 -3.52
CA SER A 103 -10.86 6.26 -2.85
C SER A 103 -11.75 7.37 -3.43
N ALA A 104 -11.18 8.35 -4.15
CA ALA A 104 -11.96 9.38 -4.84
C ALA A 104 -12.67 8.84 -6.11
N PHE A 105 -12.19 7.72 -6.67
CA PHE A 105 -12.70 7.14 -7.92
C PHE A 105 -13.33 5.76 -7.71
N VAL A 106 -12.88 5.00 -6.71
CA VAL A 106 -13.36 3.65 -6.40
C VAL A 106 -14.23 3.69 -5.15
N LYS A 107 -15.56 3.82 -5.34
CA LYS A 107 -16.54 4.04 -4.25
C LYS A 107 -16.42 3.03 -3.09
N ASN A 108 -16.17 1.75 -3.41
CA ASN A 108 -16.12 0.69 -2.41
C ASN A 108 -14.75 0.54 -1.73
N ALA A 109 -13.69 1.21 -2.22
CA ALA A 109 -12.33 1.01 -1.69
C ALA A 109 -12.25 1.31 -0.19
N ARG A 110 -12.87 2.43 0.26
CA ARG A 110 -12.93 2.78 1.69
C ARG A 110 -13.66 1.73 2.53
N LEU A 111 -14.78 1.21 2.05
CA LEU A 111 -15.56 0.19 2.75
C LEU A 111 -14.78 -1.12 2.87
N ILE A 112 -14.16 -1.56 1.78
CA ILE A 112 -13.32 -2.77 1.76
C ILE A 112 -12.16 -2.60 2.73
N SER A 113 -11.39 -1.51 2.64
CA SER A 113 -10.29 -1.23 3.56
C SER A 113 -10.73 -1.24 5.02
N ARG A 114 -11.87 -0.62 5.37
CA ARG A 114 -12.41 -0.63 6.74
C ARG A 114 -12.88 -2.01 7.19
N ASN A 115 -13.43 -2.82 6.30
CA ASN A 115 -13.85 -4.18 6.66
C ASN A 115 -12.65 -5.08 6.96
N MET A 116 -11.54 -4.89 6.24
CA MET A 116 -10.29 -5.62 6.46
C MET A 116 -9.64 -5.33 7.82
N THR A 117 -10.01 -4.25 8.52
CA THR A 117 -9.50 -3.94 9.87
C THR A 117 -10.29 -4.59 11.01
N LYS A 118 -11.32 -5.39 10.70
CA LYS A 118 -12.22 -5.97 11.69
C LYS A 118 -11.84 -7.40 12.06
N HIS A 119 -11.99 -7.76 13.33
CA HIS A 119 -11.83 -9.14 13.82
C HIS A 119 -12.66 -10.16 13.04
N ALA A 120 -13.86 -9.77 12.56
CA ALA A 120 -14.70 -10.62 11.73
C ALA A 120 -14.00 -11.01 10.41
N PHE A 121 -13.25 -10.10 9.80
CA PHE A 121 -12.43 -10.39 8.62
C PHE A 121 -11.29 -11.35 8.97
N ALA A 122 -10.59 -11.11 10.08
CA ALA A 122 -9.51 -11.99 10.52
C ALA A 122 -10.00 -13.44 10.77
N LYS A 123 -11.10 -13.59 11.51
CA LYS A 123 -11.75 -14.89 11.79
C LYS A 123 -12.21 -15.57 10.50
N TRP A 124 -12.78 -14.81 9.57
CA TRP A 124 -13.21 -15.34 8.28
C TRP A 124 -12.02 -15.88 7.48
N ILE A 125 -10.95 -15.11 7.29
CA ILE A 125 -9.76 -15.58 6.58
C ILE A 125 -9.13 -16.77 7.29
N ALA A 126 -9.00 -16.75 8.61
CA ALA A 126 -8.46 -17.87 9.38
C ALA A 126 -9.24 -19.18 9.14
N SER A 127 -10.57 -19.11 9.01
CA SER A 127 -11.42 -20.28 8.72
C SER A 127 -11.27 -20.83 7.30
N LEU A 128 -10.67 -20.08 6.38
CA LEU A 128 -10.46 -20.48 4.99
C LEU A 128 -9.06 -21.03 4.71
N ILE A 129 -8.14 -20.94 5.68
CA ILE A 129 -6.76 -21.40 5.48
C ILE A 129 -6.76 -22.92 5.25
N PRO A 130 -6.32 -23.38 4.08
CA PRO A 130 -6.29 -24.80 3.76
C PRO A 130 -5.07 -25.46 4.40
N GLU A 131 -5.13 -26.77 4.64
CA GLU A 131 -3.97 -27.56 5.10
C GLU A 131 -2.85 -27.67 4.05
N LYS A 132 -3.20 -27.50 2.77
CA LYS A 132 -2.27 -27.55 1.64
C LYS A 132 -2.51 -26.35 0.72
N ALA A 133 -1.43 -25.79 0.19
CA ALA A 133 -1.49 -24.71 -0.78
C ALA A 133 -2.43 -25.06 -1.94
N GLN A 134 -3.28 -24.10 -2.30
CA GLN A 134 -4.29 -24.28 -3.34
C GLN A 134 -3.90 -23.52 -4.63
N PRO A 135 -4.53 -23.86 -5.77
CA PRO A 135 -4.47 -23.03 -6.96
C PRO A 135 -5.05 -21.63 -6.70
N LEU A 136 -4.63 -20.66 -7.52
CA LEU A 136 -5.03 -19.25 -7.42
C LEU A 136 -6.55 -19.03 -7.31
N GLN A 137 -7.34 -19.84 -8.01
CA GLN A 137 -8.80 -19.74 -8.08
C GLN A 137 -9.48 -19.97 -6.73
N TYR A 138 -8.78 -20.58 -5.77
CA TYR A 138 -9.27 -20.75 -4.41
C TYR A 138 -9.32 -19.42 -3.63
N TYR A 139 -8.32 -18.55 -3.84
CA TYR A 139 -8.17 -17.30 -3.08
C TYR A 139 -8.95 -16.14 -3.70
N THR A 140 -9.14 -16.18 -5.02
CA THR A 140 -9.87 -15.14 -5.75
C THR A 140 -10.58 -15.70 -6.98
N LYS A 141 -11.79 -15.20 -7.22
CA LYS A 141 -12.50 -15.39 -8.50
C LYS A 141 -12.11 -14.30 -9.51
N ASP A 142 -11.60 -13.17 -9.02
CA ASP A 142 -11.14 -12.06 -9.84
C ASP A 142 -9.68 -12.33 -10.24
N LEU A 143 -9.47 -12.89 -11.44
CA LEU A 143 -8.15 -13.12 -12.03
C LEU A 143 -7.57 -11.83 -12.62
N THR A 144 -7.69 -10.74 -11.86
CA THR A 144 -7.08 -9.45 -12.17
C THR A 144 -5.89 -9.19 -11.27
N GLY A 145 -5.02 -8.29 -11.70
CA GLY A 145 -3.81 -7.92 -11.00
C GLY A 145 -3.58 -6.43 -11.12
N HIS A 146 -2.89 -5.88 -10.14
CA HIS A 146 -2.24 -4.59 -10.27
C HIS A 146 -0.81 -4.80 -10.76
N VAL A 147 -0.25 -3.78 -11.40
CA VAL A 147 1.18 -3.74 -11.69
C VAL A 147 1.93 -3.74 -10.36
N PRO A 148 3.00 -4.55 -10.21
CA PRO A 148 3.91 -4.44 -9.07
C PRO A 148 4.59 -3.06 -9.12
N ASP A 149 4.46 -2.28 -8.05
CA ASP A 149 5.26 -1.06 -7.86
C ASP A 149 6.65 -1.42 -7.31
N HIS A 150 7.58 -0.45 -7.34
CA HIS A 150 8.99 -0.67 -7.05
C HIS A 150 9.59 0.42 -6.13
N GLY A 151 10.87 0.22 -5.77
CA GLY A 151 11.80 1.23 -5.27
C GLY A 151 11.23 2.27 -4.30
N THR A 152 11.31 2.02 -3.00
CA THR A 152 10.93 3.01 -1.99
C THR A 152 12.05 3.21 -0.99
N SER A 153 11.96 4.29 -0.21
CA SER A 153 12.73 4.50 1.00
C SER A 153 11.77 4.71 2.16
N HIS A 154 12.13 4.21 3.33
CA HIS A 154 11.32 4.32 4.53
C HIS A 154 12.14 4.94 5.65
N VAL A 155 11.54 5.90 6.36
CA VAL A 155 12.13 6.57 7.51
C VAL A 155 11.14 6.53 8.66
N VAL A 156 11.65 6.21 9.84
CA VAL A 156 10.93 6.30 11.11
C VAL A 156 11.67 7.22 12.07
N SER A 157 10.93 7.94 12.89
CA SER A 157 11.48 8.74 13.98
C SER A 157 10.49 8.80 15.14
N ILE A 158 11.00 8.73 16.36
CA ILE A 158 10.24 8.96 17.59
C ILE A 158 11.08 9.91 18.45
N ASP A 159 10.50 11.02 18.88
CA ASP A 159 11.19 12.00 19.71
C ASP A 159 10.93 11.81 21.21
N HIS A 160 11.56 12.66 22.02
CA HIS A 160 11.46 12.63 23.48
C HIS A 160 10.09 13.07 24.03
N GLU A 161 9.29 13.79 23.23
CA GLU A 161 7.93 14.20 23.60
C GLU A 161 6.91 13.09 23.26
N GLY A 162 7.32 12.07 22.51
CA GLY A 162 6.49 10.96 22.08
C GLY A 162 5.83 11.18 20.72
N ASN A 163 6.23 12.21 19.97
CA ASN A 163 5.80 12.37 18.58
C ASN A 163 6.47 11.30 17.73
N ALA A 164 5.72 10.70 16.81
CA ALA A 164 6.22 9.64 15.93
C ALA A 164 5.90 9.91 14.48
N ILE A 165 6.86 9.60 13.61
CA ILE A 165 6.74 9.67 12.15
C ILE A 165 7.07 8.29 11.60
N SER A 166 6.21 7.80 10.70
CA SER A 166 6.47 6.66 9.82
C SER A 166 6.17 7.11 8.40
N ALA A 167 7.21 7.26 7.58
CA ALA A 167 7.11 7.86 6.26
C ALA A 167 7.76 6.97 5.20
N THR A 168 6.99 6.57 4.20
CA THR A 168 7.51 5.91 3.00
C THR A 168 7.43 6.89 1.83
N SER A 169 8.53 7.05 1.11
CA SER A 169 8.62 7.90 -0.08
C SER A 169 9.25 7.14 -1.24
N THR A 170 8.96 7.57 -2.47
CA THR A 170 9.35 6.87 -3.69
C THR A 170 9.37 7.80 -4.91
N ILE A 171 10.21 7.44 -5.88
CA ILE A 171 10.14 7.93 -7.27
C ILE A 171 9.73 6.79 -8.22
N ASN A 172 9.09 5.76 -7.68
CA ASN A 172 8.83 4.43 -8.21
C ASN A 172 10.10 3.62 -8.51
N GLN A 173 10.48 3.41 -9.78
CA GLN A 173 11.62 2.53 -10.08
C GLN A 173 12.96 3.13 -9.65
N LEU A 174 14.04 2.34 -9.75
CA LEU A 174 15.38 2.85 -9.52
C LEU A 174 15.70 3.99 -10.51
N LEU A 175 16.00 5.18 -9.97
CA LEU A 175 16.13 6.44 -10.73
C LEU A 175 14.84 6.88 -11.44
N GLY A 176 13.68 6.41 -10.98
CA GLY A 176 12.35 6.71 -11.53
C GLY A 176 12.27 6.45 -13.02
N SER A 177 11.86 7.46 -13.76
CA SER A 177 11.81 7.46 -15.23
C SER A 177 13.18 7.42 -15.92
N LYS A 178 14.29 7.39 -15.16
CA LYS A 178 15.68 7.49 -15.65
C LYS A 178 15.96 8.80 -16.40
N ARG A 179 15.15 9.83 -16.13
CA ARG A 179 15.32 11.18 -16.63
C ARG A 179 15.65 12.12 -15.47
N VAL A 180 16.56 13.04 -15.74
CA VAL A 180 16.92 14.14 -14.84
C VAL A 180 16.60 15.46 -15.51
N SER A 181 16.09 16.41 -14.75
CA SER A 181 15.94 17.78 -15.19
C SER A 181 17.32 18.39 -15.47
N PRO A 182 17.63 18.81 -16.72
CA PRO A 182 18.88 19.52 -16.99
C PRO A 182 18.93 20.88 -16.30
N THR A 183 17.78 21.48 -15.99
CA THR A 183 17.69 22.80 -15.35
C THR A 183 17.68 22.70 -13.82
N LEU A 184 16.93 21.75 -13.26
CA LEU A 184 16.67 21.67 -11.82
C LEU A 184 17.49 20.60 -11.10
N GLY A 185 18.11 19.66 -11.83
CA GLY A 185 18.81 18.52 -11.25
C GLY A 185 17.91 17.49 -10.55
N ILE A 186 16.59 17.59 -10.73
CA ILE A 186 15.59 16.69 -10.13
C ILE A 186 15.46 15.43 -10.99
N ILE A 187 15.47 14.26 -10.35
CA ILE A 187 15.13 12.99 -11.01
C ILE A 187 13.61 12.85 -11.08
N TRP A 188 13.08 12.59 -12.26
CA TRP A 188 11.64 12.43 -12.46
C TRP A 188 11.18 11.03 -12.10
N ASN A 189 10.12 10.93 -11.30
CA ASN A 189 9.47 9.65 -11.00
C ASN A 189 8.82 9.04 -12.25
N ASP A 190 8.52 7.75 -12.18
CA ASP A 190 7.68 7.02 -13.12
C ASP A 190 6.46 6.39 -12.44
N GLN A 191 5.83 7.10 -11.49
CA GLN A 191 4.73 6.58 -10.68
C GLN A 191 3.49 6.20 -11.51
N MET A 192 3.31 6.82 -12.69
CA MET A 192 2.19 6.48 -13.59
C MET A 192 2.24 5.02 -14.08
N ASP A 193 3.39 4.35 -13.98
CA ASP A 193 3.58 2.92 -14.30
C ASP A 193 2.78 1.99 -13.38
N ASP A 194 2.43 2.45 -12.16
CA ASP A 194 1.66 1.65 -11.20
C ASP A 194 0.19 1.49 -11.59
N PHE A 195 -0.29 2.27 -12.56
CA PHE A 195 -1.64 2.10 -13.09
C PHE A 195 -1.74 0.85 -13.97
N SER A 196 -2.90 0.23 -13.92
CA SER A 196 -3.25 -0.86 -14.83
C SER A 196 -3.66 -0.29 -16.19
N THR A 197 -3.13 -0.85 -17.28
CA THR A 197 -3.49 -0.46 -18.64
C THR A 197 -4.51 -1.43 -19.22
N PRO A 198 -5.69 -0.98 -19.71
CA PRO A 198 -6.67 -1.86 -20.32
C PRO A 198 -6.05 -2.76 -21.39
N ASN A 199 -6.43 -4.05 -21.39
CA ASN A 199 -5.93 -5.08 -22.29
C ASN A 199 -4.44 -5.46 -22.17
N ILE A 200 -3.71 -4.92 -21.18
CA ILE A 200 -2.33 -5.33 -20.88
C ILE A 200 -2.33 -6.17 -19.61
N SER A 201 -2.09 -7.47 -19.76
CA SER A 201 -1.90 -8.35 -18.60
C SER A 201 -0.53 -8.15 -17.97
N ASN A 202 -0.42 -8.36 -16.66
CA ASN A 202 0.87 -8.34 -15.98
C ASN A 202 1.74 -9.58 -16.34
N LEU A 203 2.97 -9.63 -15.81
CA LEU A 203 3.94 -10.71 -16.07
C LEU A 203 3.45 -12.12 -15.76
N PHE A 204 2.42 -12.26 -14.91
CA PHE A 204 1.84 -13.54 -14.52
C PHE A 204 0.51 -13.83 -15.25
N GLY A 205 0.17 -13.04 -16.27
CA GLY A 205 -1.02 -13.22 -17.09
C GLY A 205 -2.32 -12.71 -16.48
N PHE A 206 -2.27 -12.00 -15.34
CA PHE A 206 -3.48 -11.42 -14.75
C PHE A 206 -3.98 -10.25 -15.58
N ALA A 207 -5.30 -10.22 -15.81
CA ALA A 207 -5.94 -9.08 -16.45
C ALA A 207 -5.75 -7.80 -15.62
N PRO A 208 -5.70 -6.62 -16.26
CA PRO A 208 -5.48 -5.36 -15.55
C PRO A 208 -6.67 -5.04 -14.66
N SER A 209 -6.44 -4.62 -13.41
CA SER A 209 -7.55 -4.34 -12.49
C SER A 209 -8.28 -3.02 -12.84
N PRO A 210 -9.60 -3.05 -13.11
CA PRO A 210 -10.37 -1.84 -13.46
C PRO A 210 -10.35 -0.76 -12.39
N THR A 211 -10.24 -1.15 -11.12
CA THR A 211 -10.17 -0.22 -9.98
C THR A 211 -8.93 0.68 -10.05
N ASN A 212 -7.91 0.29 -10.81
CA ASN A 212 -6.65 1.00 -10.97
C ASN A 212 -6.34 1.32 -12.44
N PHE A 213 -7.36 1.48 -13.29
CA PHE A 213 -7.14 2.09 -14.62
C PHE A 213 -6.78 3.57 -14.52
N ILE A 214 -5.95 4.04 -15.46
CA ILE A 214 -5.55 5.44 -15.62
C ILE A 214 -6.78 6.30 -15.90
N VAL A 215 -6.96 7.36 -15.12
CA VAL A 215 -7.96 8.41 -15.32
C VAL A 215 -7.32 9.74 -14.87
N PRO A 216 -7.61 10.89 -15.52
CA PRO A 216 -7.10 12.18 -15.06
C PRO A 216 -7.37 12.43 -13.57
N LYS A 217 -6.40 13.02 -12.88
CA LYS A 217 -6.42 13.35 -11.43
C LYS A 217 -6.48 12.16 -10.46
N LYS A 218 -6.59 10.93 -10.97
CA LYS A 218 -6.55 9.73 -10.14
C LYS A 218 -5.13 9.46 -9.67
N ARG A 219 -4.98 8.88 -8.48
CA ARG A 219 -3.71 8.36 -7.96
C ARG A 219 -3.62 6.85 -8.17
N PRO A 220 -2.45 6.30 -8.55
CA PRO A 220 -2.30 4.86 -8.69
C PRO A 220 -2.32 4.15 -7.34
N MET A 221 -2.68 2.87 -7.34
CA MET A 221 -2.54 1.99 -6.17
C MET A 221 -1.08 1.82 -5.78
N SER A 222 -0.77 2.07 -4.50
CA SER A 222 0.58 1.92 -3.96
C SER A 222 0.66 0.77 -2.96
N SER A 223 1.81 0.12 -2.90
CA SER A 223 2.15 -0.90 -1.91
C SER A 223 2.70 -0.33 -0.61
N MET A 224 3.01 0.98 -0.58
CA MET A 224 3.47 1.67 0.62
C MET A 224 2.48 1.47 1.76
N SER A 225 2.98 1.02 2.91
CA SER A 225 2.18 0.68 4.09
C SER A 225 2.86 1.19 5.38
N PRO A 226 3.16 2.50 5.49
CA PRO A 226 3.69 3.06 6.73
C PRO A 226 2.67 2.89 7.86
N MET A 227 3.16 2.51 9.03
CA MET A 227 2.35 2.14 10.18
C MET A 227 2.91 2.74 11.47
N ILE A 228 2.02 3.20 12.32
CA ILE A 228 2.30 3.51 13.72
C ILE A 228 1.44 2.58 14.59
N VAL A 229 2.02 2.08 15.67
CA VAL A 229 1.31 1.32 16.69
C VAL A 229 1.34 2.10 17.99
N TYR A 230 0.18 2.35 18.58
CA TYR A 230 0.05 3.09 19.82
C TYR A 230 -0.89 2.38 20.78
N ASN A 231 -0.75 2.65 22.09
CA ASN A 231 -1.65 2.13 23.10
C ASN A 231 -2.90 3.03 23.19
N LYS A 232 -4.08 2.45 22.99
CA LYS A 232 -5.33 3.23 22.93
C LYS A 232 -5.78 3.83 24.27
N ASN A 233 -5.30 3.27 25.39
CA ASN A 233 -5.69 3.73 26.73
C ASN A 233 -4.93 4.98 27.16
N ASN A 234 -3.71 5.19 26.65
CA ASN A 234 -2.85 6.32 27.07
C ASN A 234 -2.23 7.12 25.91
N GLY A 235 -2.51 6.75 24.66
CA GLY A 235 -2.00 7.43 23.47
C GLY A 235 -0.50 7.23 23.19
N LYS A 236 0.22 6.47 24.02
CA LYS A 236 1.68 6.33 23.86
C LYS A 236 2.02 5.47 22.66
N VAL A 237 2.86 6.01 21.78
CA VAL A 237 3.46 5.26 20.67
C VAL A 237 4.29 4.10 21.21
N LYS A 238 4.10 2.93 20.62
CA LYS A 238 4.83 1.69 20.93
C LYS A 238 5.78 1.28 19.81
N MET A 239 5.44 1.60 18.57
CA MET A 239 6.24 1.28 17.40
C MET A 239 5.90 2.23 16.24
N ALA A 240 6.91 2.61 15.47
CA ALA A 240 6.76 3.18 14.14
C ALA A 240 7.50 2.25 13.17
N VAL A 241 6.83 1.82 12.11
CA VAL A 241 7.36 0.79 11.20
C VAL A 241 6.83 0.98 9.78
N GLY A 242 7.56 0.44 8.82
CA GLY A 242 7.21 0.32 7.43
C GLY A 242 8.36 -0.34 6.68
N GLY A 243 8.12 -0.72 5.43
CA GLY A 243 9.11 -1.41 4.61
C GLY A 243 9.61 -0.57 3.45
N SER A 244 10.61 -1.09 2.74
CA SER A 244 10.94 -0.65 1.39
C SER A 244 11.01 -1.81 0.37
N GLY A 245 10.87 -1.51 -0.93
CA GLY A 245 10.98 -2.51 -2.01
C GLY A 245 9.69 -2.85 -2.77
N GLY A 246 8.87 -1.84 -3.07
CA GLY A 246 7.62 -2.00 -3.84
C GLY A 246 6.62 -2.97 -3.23
N SER A 247 5.99 -3.79 -4.09
CA SER A 247 4.96 -4.78 -3.72
C SER A 247 5.36 -5.77 -2.62
N ARG A 248 6.67 -6.02 -2.45
CA ARG A 248 7.18 -6.91 -1.40
C ARG A 248 6.96 -6.34 0.00
N GLN A 249 6.84 -5.02 0.17
CA GLN A 249 6.59 -4.38 1.47
C GLN A 249 5.24 -4.76 2.10
N ILE A 250 4.29 -5.26 1.30
CA ILE A 250 2.99 -5.67 1.83
C ILE A 250 3.11 -6.94 2.68
N ILE A 251 4.09 -7.79 2.34
CA ILE A 251 4.21 -9.18 2.79
C ILE A 251 5.49 -9.46 3.58
N ILE A 252 6.35 -8.46 3.77
CA ILE A 252 7.56 -8.50 4.61
C ILE A 252 7.29 -7.65 5.84
#